data_AF-A0A948X2Y8-F1
#
_entry.id   AF-A0A948X2Y8-F1
#
_cell.length_a   1.000
_cell.length_b   1.000
_cell.length_c   1.000
_cell.angle_alpha   90.00
_cell.angle_beta   90.00
_cell.angle_gamma   90.00
#
_symmetry.space_group_name_H-M   'P 1'
#
loop_
_entity.id
_entity.type
_entity.pdbx_description
1 polymer ?
#
loop_
_entity_poly.entity_id
_entity_poly.type
_entity_poly.pdbx_seq_one_letter_code
_entity_poly.pdbx_strand_id
1 'polypeptide(L)'
;MEHPENKEEYKGLTVNQGVEQPAVVNPYLKLRKKPKRRQLSANEYVEGIVKGDITVLSQAVTLVESVRPEHQTLAQEVLEKCLPYTGNSIRVGISGVPGAGKSTSIDVFGLHVLEQYGGKLAVLAIDPSSERSKGSILGDKTRMEKLSIHPDSFIRPSPTAGSLGGVARKTRETIFLCEAAGFDKIFVETVGVGQSETAVHSMVDFFLLIQLAGTGDELQGIKRGIMEMADGIVINKADGNNIEKAKLAATHFRNALHLFPAPESGWLPQVLTYSGFYGIGIKEIWDMVYKYITFVKANGYFQHRRNEQSKFWMYETINEHLRDNFYNDDTIARILPKQEEEVLSGKVTSFSAARKLLDIYFGNMK
;
A
#
# COMPACT_ATOMS: atom_id res chain seq x y z
N MET A 1 -4.06 -44.27 15.05
CA MET A 1 -4.92 -44.93 14.06
C MET A 1 -4.31 -46.28 13.77
N GLU A 2 -5.07 -47.37 13.80
CA GLU A 2 -4.54 -48.68 13.36
C GLU A 2 -4.36 -48.65 11.85
N HIS A 3 -3.12 -48.80 11.39
CA HIS A 3 -2.81 -48.82 9.96
C HIS A 3 -3.13 -50.22 9.39
N PRO A 4 -3.87 -50.31 8.28
CA PRO A 4 -4.27 -51.59 7.67
C PRO A 4 -3.07 -52.43 7.20
N GLU A 5 -1.91 -51.79 7.02
CA GLU A 5 -0.63 -52.41 6.65
C GLU A 5 0.04 -53.17 7.80
N ASN A 6 -0.42 -53.02 9.04
CA ASN A 6 0.09 -53.76 10.21
C ASN A 6 -0.68 -55.08 10.46
N LYS A 7 -1.52 -55.53 9.52
CA LYS A 7 -2.20 -56.84 9.58
C LYS A 7 -1.23 -57.97 9.23
N GLU A 8 -1.43 -59.17 9.79
CA GLU A 8 -0.56 -60.35 9.61
C GLU A 8 -0.31 -60.76 8.16
N GLU A 9 -1.18 -60.33 7.24
CA GLU A 9 -1.09 -60.58 5.79
C GLU A 9 0.10 -59.83 5.15
N TYR A 10 0.61 -58.77 5.78
CA TYR A 10 1.69 -57.92 5.31
C TYR A 10 2.97 -58.09 6.16
N LYS A 11 3.48 -59.33 6.28
CA LYS A 11 4.64 -59.68 7.14
C LYS A 11 5.95 -58.91 6.88
N GLY A 12 6.06 -58.19 5.76
CA GLY A 12 7.27 -57.46 5.36
C GLY A 12 7.26 -55.96 5.65
N LEU A 13 6.15 -55.38 6.12
CA LEU A 13 6.02 -53.93 6.35
C LEU A 13 5.46 -53.70 7.75
N THR A 14 6.31 -53.21 8.65
CA THR A 14 5.93 -52.81 10.00
C THR A 14 6.01 -51.29 10.08
N VAL A 15 4.87 -50.62 10.20
CA VAL A 15 4.84 -49.16 10.35
C VAL A 15 5.01 -48.81 11.82
N ASN A 16 6.17 -48.24 12.17
CA ASN A 16 6.44 -47.72 13.50
C ASN A 16 5.51 -46.54 13.82
N GLN A 17 5.04 -46.43 15.07
CA GLN A 17 4.33 -45.23 15.51
C GLN A 17 5.24 -44.01 15.34
N GLY A 18 4.75 -43.00 14.60
CA GLY A 18 5.48 -41.76 14.41
C GLY A 18 5.79 -41.09 15.75
N VAL A 19 6.99 -40.53 15.87
CA VAL A 19 7.40 -39.76 17.04
C VAL A 19 6.57 -38.47 17.08
N GLU A 20 6.03 -38.10 18.24
CA GLU A 20 5.37 -36.80 18.41
C GLU A 20 6.30 -35.69 17.96
N GLN A 21 5.80 -34.80 17.09
CA GLN A 21 6.59 -33.66 16.63
C GLN A 21 6.99 -32.82 17.85
N PRO A 22 8.30 -32.57 18.06
CA PRO A 22 8.74 -31.71 19.15
C PRO A 22 8.14 -30.31 18.93
N ALA A 23 7.80 -29.64 20.04
CA ALA A 23 7.22 -28.31 19.99
C ALA A 23 8.09 -27.37 19.14
N VAL A 24 7.46 -26.71 18.16
CA VAL A 24 8.10 -25.72 17.26
C VAL A 24 8.68 -24.53 18.04
N VAL A 25 8.21 -24.33 19.27
CA VAL A 25 8.63 -23.25 20.16
C VAL A 25 9.50 -23.81 21.29
N ASN A 26 10.72 -23.29 21.43
CA ASN A 26 11.65 -23.70 22.48
C ASN A 26 10.99 -23.55 23.88
N PRO A 27 10.80 -24.64 24.64
CA PRO A 27 10.10 -24.61 25.93
C PRO A 27 10.82 -23.76 27.00
N TYR A 28 12.13 -23.51 26.83
CA TYR A 28 12.92 -22.67 27.72
C TYR A 28 12.81 -21.16 27.42
N LEU A 29 12.08 -20.74 26.38
CA LEU A 29 11.83 -19.31 26.08
C LEU A 29 11.12 -18.58 27.22
N LYS A 30 10.28 -19.29 28.00
CA LYS A 30 9.56 -18.70 29.14
C LYS A 30 10.45 -18.39 30.35
N LEU A 31 11.65 -18.98 30.42
CA LEU A 31 12.57 -18.85 31.55
C LEU A 31 13.54 -17.66 31.40
N ARG A 32 13.65 -17.08 30.20
CA ARG A 32 14.37 -15.82 30.01
C ARG A 32 13.47 -14.66 30.42
N LYS A 33 13.85 -13.92 31.47
CA LYS A 33 13.29 -12.58 31.73
C LYS A 33 13.51 -11.76 30.46
N LYS A 34 12.44 -11.50 29.70
CA LYS A 34 12.51 -10.58 28.56
C LYS A 34 12.99 -9.24 29.13
N PRO A 35 14.11 -8.67 28.65
CA PRO A 35 14.46 -7.30 29.03
C PRO A 35 13.24 -6.44 28.71
N LYS A 36 12.74 -5.66 29.68
CA LYS A 36 11.71 -4.65 29.42
C LYS A 36 12.31 -3.72 28.36
N ARG A 37 11.87 -3.85 27.11
CA ARG A 37 12.24 -2.89 26.07
C ARG A 37 11.81 -1.52 26.56
N ARG A 38 12.73 -0.56 26.58
CA ARG A 38 12.43 0.84 26.86
C ARG A 38 11.33 1.28 25.91
N GLN A 39 10.18 1.66 26.44
CA GLN A 39 9.14 2.32 25.67
C GLN A 39 9.59 3.77 25.46
N LEU A 40 9.69 4.17 24.20
CA LEU A 40 9.97 5.55 23.84
C LEU A 40 8.71 6.37 24.09
N SER A 41 8.89 7.56 24.68
CA SER A 41 7.87 8.60 24.71
C SER A 41 7.64 9.19 23.32
N ALA A 42 6.53 9.90 23.13
CA ALA A 42 6.24 10.58 21.88
C ALA A 42 7.37 11.53 21.45
N ASN A 43 7.95 12.27 22.40
CA ASN A 43 9.05 13.20 22.11
C ASN A 43 10.33 12.46 21.66
N GLU A 44 10.66 11.31 22.28
CA GLU A 44 11.80 10.51 21.86
C GLU A 44 11.60 9.90 20.46
N TYR A 45 10.36 9.50 20.12
CA TYR A 45 10.02 9.09 18.76
C TYR A 45 10.25 10.24 17.77
N VAL A 46 9.68 11.42 18.03
CA VAL A 46 9.78 12.59 17.16
C VAL A 46 11.24 13.00 16.99
N GLU A 47 12.02 13.07 18.07
CA GLU A 47 13.44 13.42 18.01
C GLU A 47 14.24 12.43 17.14
N GLY A 48 14.01 11.13 17.33
CA GLY A 48 14.68 10.10 16.51
C GLY A 48 14.27 10.15 15.05
N ILE A 49 12.97 10.33 14.77
CA ILE A 49 12.44 10.48 13.41
C ILE A 49 13.09 11.68 12.72
N VAL A 50 13.04 12.87 13.33
CA VAL A 50 13.58 14.12 12.73
C VAL A 50 15.10 14.04 12.52
N LYS A 51 15.82 13.29 13.37
CA LYS A 51 17.25 13.00 13.17
C LYS A 51 17.54 11.99 12.04
N GLY A 52 16.50 11.40 11.45
CA GLY A 52 16.61 10.40 10.39
C GLY A 52 17.00 9.00 10.89
N ASP A 53 16.74 8.66 12.16
CA ASP A 53 17.00 7.33 12.70
C ASP A 53 15.99 6.32 12.12
N ILE A 54 16.47 5.48 11.19
CA ILE A 54 15.66 4.46 10.51
C ILE A 54 15.07 3.43 11.48
N THR A 55 15.74 3.15 12.60
CA THR A 55 15.24 2.24 13.62
C THR A 55 14.04 2.83 14.33
N VAL A 56 14.13 4.11 14.73
CA VAL A 56 13.03 4.82 15.39
C VAL A 56 11.86 5.02 14.42
N LEU A 57 12.13 5.39 13.16
CA LEU A 57 11.13 5.45 12.10
C LEU A 57 10.39 4.12 11.94
N SER A 58 11.13 3.01 11.84
CA SER A 58 10.53 1.67 11.70
C SER A 58 9.65 1.29 12.90
N GLN A 59 10.04 1.69 14.11
CA GLN A 59 9.25 1.47 15.32
C GLN A 59 7.98 2.34 15.33
N ALA A 60 8.07 3.60 14.90
CA ALA A 60 6.92 4.50 14.79
C ALA A 60 5.92 4.02 13.73
N VAL A 61 6.40 3.52 12.58
CA VAL A 61 5.54 2.89 11.57
C VAL A 61 4.84 1.65 12.14
N THR A 62 5.57 0.81 12.90
CA THR A 62 4.97 -0.34 13.59
C THR A 62 3.91 0.08 14.62
N LEU A 63 4.09 1.24 15.26
CA LEU A 63 3.12 1.80 16.20
C LEU A 63 1.83 2.23 15.49
N VAL A 64 1.96 2.96 14.37
CA VAL A 64 0.85 3.36 13.48
C VAL A 64 0.07 2.14 12.97
N GLU A 65 0.77 1.07 12.60
CA GLU A 65 0.12 -0.13 12.09
C GLU A 65 -0.60 -0.96 13.16
N SER A 66 -0.40 -0.65 14.44
CA SER A 66 -0.93 -1.44 15.53
C SER A 66 -2.44 -1.23 15.74
N VAL A 67 -3.13 -2.30 16.12
CA VAL A 67 -4.56 -2.28 16.49
C VAL A 67 -4.78 -2.08 17.99
N ARG A 68 -3.71 -1.92 18.79
CA ARG A 68 -3.82 -1.74 20.25
C ARG A 68 -4.17 -0.27 20.56
N PRO A 69 -5.21 0.01 21.39
CA PRO A 69 -5.61 1.39 21.69
C PRO A 69 -4.50 2.28 22.28
N GLU A 70 -3.67 1.72 23.17
CA GLU A 70 -2.50 2.41 23.74
C GLU A 70 -1.50 2.84 22.66
N HIS A 71 -1.26 1.97 21.67
CA HIS A 71 -0.35 2.27 20.57
C HIS A 71 -0.94 3.31 19.63
N GLN A 72 -2.25 3.24 19.34
CA GLN A 72 -2.94 4.21 18.50
C GLN A 72 -2.88 5.62 19.10
N THR A 73 -3.11 5.74 20.42
CA THR A 73 -3.02 7.02 21.13
C THR A 73 -1.63 7.63 21.00
N LEU A 74 -0.59 6.83 21.27
CA LEU A 74 0.79 7.28 21.14
C LEU A 74 1.18 7.59 19.68
N ALA A 75 0.69 6.82 18.71
CA ALA A 75 0.96 7.05 17.29
C ALA A 75 0.38 8.40 16.82
N GLN A 76 -0.85 8.73 17.24
CA GLN A 76 -1.47 10.01 16.91
C GLN A 76 -0.69 11.18 17.51
N GLU A 77 -0.26 11.08 18.78
CA GLU A 77 0.58 12.10 19.41
C GLU A 77 1.91 12.30 18.67
N VAL A 78 2.55 11.22 18.22
CA VAL A 78 3.79 11.27 17.41
C VAL A 78 3.52 11.92 16.05
N LEU A 79 2.44 11.52 15.35
CA LEU A 79 2.08 12.07 14.05
C LEU A 79 1.82 13.59 14.12
N GLU A 80 1.02 14.04 15.10
CA GLU A 80 0.72 15.46 15.32
C GLU A 80 2.00 16.28 15.54
N LYS A 81 2.92 15.78 16.37
CA LYS A 81 4.20 16.44 16.63
C LYS A 81 5.16 16.40 15.44
N CYS A 82 5.01 15.44 14.53
CA CYS A 82 5.77 15.35 13.30
C CYS A 82 5.25 16.28 12.19
N LEU A 83 3.98 16.72 12.23
CA LEU A 83 3.35 17.53 11.16
C LEU A 83 4.19 18.74 10.69
N PRO A 84 4.84 19.54 11.57
CA PRO A 84 5.66 20.67 11.13
C PRO A 84 6.83 20.31 10.21
N TYR A 85 7.25 19.03 10.20
CA TYR A 85 8.37 18.51 9.41
C TYR A 85 7.90 17.79 8.13
N THR A 86 6.61 17.83 7.81
CA THR A 86 6.01 17.12 6.67
C THR A 86 5.75 18.02 5.46
N GLY A 87 5.34 17.42 4.34
CA GLY A 87 4.94 18.13 3.12
C GLY A 87 6.09 18.52 2.17
N ASN A 88 7.34 18.38 2.58
CA ASN A 88 8.50 18.71 1.76
C ASN A 88 9.02 17.49 0.95
N SER A 89 8.11 16.81 0.23
CA SER A 89 8.45 15.68 -0.62
C SER A 89 7.71 15.71 -1.97
N ILE A 90 8.15 14.87 -2.91
CA ILE A 90 7.38 14.48 -4.09
C ILE A 90 6.85 13.05 -3.88
N ARG A 91 5.53 12.89 -3.96
CA ARG A 91 4.84 11.62 -3.78
C ARG A 91 4.42 11.06 -5.14
N VAL A 92 4.94 9.89 -5.52
CA VAL A 92 4.68 9.24 -6.80
C VAL A 92 3.95 7.92 -6.57
N GLY A 93 2.72 7.82 -7.07
CA GLY A 93 1.98 6.56 -7.10
C GLY A 93 2.41 5.75 -8.31
N ILE A 94 2.70 4.47 -8.13
CA ILE A 94 3.11 3.58 -9.20
C ILE A 94 2.16 2.39 -9.24
N SER A 95 1.45 2.26 -10.36
CA SER A 95 0.53 1.15 -10.61
C SER A 95 0.79 0.52 -11.97
N GLY A 96 0.15 -0.60 -12.25
CA GLY A 96 0.35 -1.37 -13.48
C GLY A 96 -0.07 -2.82 -13.33
N VAL A 97 -0.38 -3.45 -14.46
CA VAL A 97 -0.89 -4.82 -14.50
C VAL A 97 0.15 -5.83 -13.95
N PRO A 98 -0.28 -6.97 -13.40
CA PRO A 98 0.64 -8.04 -13.01
C PRO A 98 1.58 -8.41 -14.17
N GLY A 99 2.88 -8.58 -13.89
CA GLY A 99 3.88 -8.90 -14.92
C GLY A 99 4.42 -7.71 -15.72
N ALA A 100 3.89 -6.49 -15.51
CA ALA A 100 4.37 -5.27 -16.15
C ALA A 100 5.80 -4.87 -15.74
N GLY A 101 6.39 -5.54 -14.74
CA GLY A 101 7.74 -5.27 -14.25
C GLY A 101 7.79 -4.10 -13.25
N LYS A 102 6.73 -3.88 -12.47
CA LYS A 102 6.65 -2.77 -11.49
C LYS A 102 7.79 -2.76 -10.48
N SER A 103 8.02 -3.86 -9.76
CA SER A 103 9.08 -3.92 -8.75
C SER A 103 10.47 -3.70 -9.36
N THR A 104 10.75 -4.28 -10.53
CA THR A 104 11.98 -3.99 -11.29
C THR A 104 12.07 -2.52 -11.67
N SER A 105 10.95 -1.92 -12.07
CA SER A 105 10.90 -0.50 -12.44
C SER A 105 11.13 0.40 -11.24
N ILE A 106 10.53 0.11 -10.09
CA ILE A 106 10.74 0.84 -8.84
C ILE A 106 12.20 0.76 -8.39
N ASP A 107 12.83 -0.41 -8.49
CA ASP A 107 14.25 -0.61 -8.18
C ASP A 107 15.13 0.30 -9.04
N VAL A 108 14.97 0.27 -10.38
CA VAL A 108 15.79 1.08 -11.29
C VAL A 108 15.44 2.57 -11.26
N PHE A 109 14.17 2.91 -11.09
CA PHE A 109 13.73 4.29 -10.94
C PHE A 109 14.28 4.88 -9.65
N GLY A 110 14.20 4.16 -8.54
CA GLY A 110 14.67 4.61 -7.25
C GLY A 110 16.18 4.84 -7.24
N LEU A 111 16.94 3.88 -7.77
CA LEU A 111 18.39 4.04 -7.94
C LEU A 111 18.75 5.22 -8.83
N HIS A 112 18.12 5.35 -10.01
CA HIS A 112 18.37 6.48 -10.90
C HIS A 112 18.11 7.81 -10.19
N VAL A 113 17.02 7.91 -9.43
CA VAL A 113 16.68 9.16 -8.76
C VAL A 113 17.68 9.50 -7.65
N LEU A 114 18.08 8.51 -6.84
CA LEU A 114 19.06 8.70 -5.78
C LEU A 114 20.44 9.07 -6.35
N GLU A 115 20.87 8.40 -7.42
CA GLU A 115 22.17 8.66 -8.06
C GLU A 115 22.24 10.00 -8.77
N GLN A 116 21.18 10.40 -9.47
CA GLN A 116 21.19 11.62 -10.29
C GLN A 116 20.77 12.88 -9.52
N TYR A 117 19.88 12.75 -8.54
CA TYR A 117 19.29 13.90 -7.82
C TYR A 117 19.57 13.90 -6.31
N GLY A 118 20.18 12.83 -5.76
CA GLY A 118 20.47 12.71 -4.33
C GLY A 118 19.21 12.63 -3.45
N GLY A 119 19.37 12.92 -2.16
CA GLY A 119 18.28 12.90 -1.18
C GLY A 119 17.96 11.49 -0.67
N LYS A 120 16.72 11.29 -0.19
CA LYS A 120 16.29 10.03 0.43
C LYS A 120 14.95 9.56 -0.15
N LEU A 121 14.83 8.25 -0.39
CA LEU A 121 13.66 7.65 -1.04
C LEU A 121 12.97 6.63 -0.14
N ALA A 122 11.67 6.83 0.13
CA ALA A 122 10.84 5.81 0.75
C ALA A 122 9.99 5.10 -0.30
N VAL A 123 9.84 3.78 -0.20
CA VAL A 123 8.92 2.97 -1.01
C VAL A 123 7.91 2.30 -0.08
N LEU A 124 6.62 2.60 -0.28
CA LEU A 124 5.52 2.10 0.53
C LEU A 124 4.58 1.29 -0.36
N ALA A 125 4.25 0.06 0.04
CA ALA A 125 3.31 -0.77 -0.70
C ALA A 125 1.88 -0.67 -0.15
N ILE A 126 0.88 -0.86 -1.01
CA ILE A 126 -0.53 -1.07 -0.65
C ILE A 126 -1.02 -2.34 -1.32
N ASP A 127 -1.35 -3.34 -0.50
CA ASP A 127 -1.90 -4.63 -0.91
C ASP A 127 -3.27 -4.87 -0.24
N PRO A 128 -4.40 -4.79 -0.97
CA PRO A 128 -5.71 -5.11 -0.43
C PRO A 128 -5.81 -6.55 0.11
N SER A 129 -5.01 -7.49 -0.43
CA SER A 129 -5.03 -8.89 -0.02
C SER A 129 -4.32 -9.15 1.31
N SER A 130 -3.63 -8.14 1.85
CA SER A 130 -2.99 -8.19 3.17
C SER A 130 -3.95 -8.53 4.31
N GLU A 131 -5.25 -8.27 4.15
CA GLU A 131 -6.30 -8.69 5.07
C GLU A 131 -6.30 -10.21 5.30
N ARG A 132 -6.11 -11.01 4.24
CA ARG A 132 -6.10 -12.48 4.32
C ARG A 132 -4.74 -13.03 4.76
N SER A 133 -3.65 -12.43 4.30
CA SER A 133 -2.29 -12.91 4.56
C SER A 133 -1.69 -12.45 5.89
N LYS A 134 -2.38 -11.53 6.61
CA LYS A 134 -1.89 -10.86 7.82
C LYS A 134 -0.60 -10.04 7.61
N GLY A 135 -0.33 -9.65 6.36
CA GLY A 135 0.83 -8.84 5.97
C GLY A 135 1.99 -9.68 5.42
N SER A 136 2.80 -9.07 4.56
CA SER A 136 4.01 -9.67 3.99
C SER A 136 5.25 -9.12 4.69
N ILE A 137 6.00 -9.96 5.40
CA ILE A 137 7.21 -9.52 6.12
C ILE A 137 8.41 -9.38 5.16
N LEU A 138 8.48 -10.19 4.10
CA LEU A 138 9.69 -10.37 3.27
C LEU A 138 9.44 -10.26 1.76
N GLY A 139 8.21 -10.43 1.27
CA GLY A 139 7.93 -10.68 -0.16
C GLY A 139 8.20 -9.50 -1.10
N ASP A 140 8.11 -8.26 -0.59
CA ASP A 140 8.31 -7.05 -1.42
C ASP A 140 9.77 -6.62 -1.46
N LYS A 141 10.54 -6.86 -0.38
CA LYS A 141 11.97 -6.49 -0.32
C LYS A 141 12.84 -7.31 -1.27
N THR A 142 12.52 -8.59 -1.49
CA THR A 142 13.31 -9.47 -2.38
C THR A 142 13.13 -9.13 -3.86
N ARG A 143 12.11 -8.35 -4.23
CA ARG A 143 11.86 -7.93 -5.63
C ARG A 143 12.57 -6.63 -6.01
N MET A 144 13.13 -5.92 -5.03
CA MET A 144 13.85 -4.66 -5.16
C MET A 144 15.26 -4.82 -4.57
N GLU A 145 16.05 -5.72 -5.17
CA GLU A 145 17.31 -6.19 -4.58
C GLU A 145 18.30 -5.06 -4.32
N LYS A 146 18.51 -4.16 -5.28
CA LYS A 146 19.53 -3.11 -5.17
C LYS A 146 19.05 -1.97 -4.29
N LEU A 147 17.81 -1.54 -4.48
CA LEU A 147 17.24 -0.46 -3.69
C LEU A 147 17.11 -0.89 -2.23
N SER A 148 16.76 -2.13 -1.92
CA SER A 148 16.58 -2.60 -0.53
C SER A 148 17.81 -2.50 0.37
N ILE A 149 19.01 -2.41 -0.21
CA ILE A 149 20.28 -2.27 0.51
C ILE A 149 20.87 -0.86 0.40
N HIS A 150 20.24 0.04 -0.35
CA HIS A 150 20.72 1.40 -0.52
C HIS A 150 20.55 2.19 0.79
N PRO A 151 21.60 2.86 1.32
CA PRO A 151 21.56 3.51 2.63
C PRO A 151 20.53 4.64 2.73
N ASP A 152 20.30 5.37 1.64
CA ASP A 152 19.30 6.45 1.57
C ASP A 152 17.90 5.99 1.15
N SER A 153 17.64 4.68 1.22
CA SER A 153 16.32 4.11 0.91
C SER A 153 15.63 3.53 2.14
N PHE A 154 14.30 3.57 2.14
CA PHE A 154 13.47 2.90 3.13
C PHE A 154 12.30 2.19 2.47
N ILE A 155 12.25 0.86 2.57
CA ILE A 155 11.18 0.05 1.95
C ILE A 155 10.27 -0.52 3.04
N ARG A 156 8.98 -0.19 2.97
CA ARG A 156 7.94 -0.71 3.85
C ARG A 156 6.90 -1.52 3.05
N PRO A 157 6.76 -2.84 3.34
CA PRO A 157 5.69 -3.65 2.79
C PRO A 157 4.30 -3.14 3.18
N SER A 158 3.25 -3.65 2.52
CA SER A 158 1.88 -3.23 2.83
C SER A 158 1.53 -3.49 4.30
N PRO A 159 0.94 -2.51 5.00
CA PRO A 159 0.45 -2.73 6.34
C PRO A 159 -0.74 -3.70 6.32
N THR A 160 -0.99 -4.34 7.46
CA THR A 160 -2.18 -5.17 7.65
C THR A 160 -3.30 -4.31 8.24
N ALA A 161 -4.46 -4.30 7.60
CA ALA A 161 -5.68 -3.77 8.20
C ALA A 161 -6.89 -4.56 7.70
N GLY A 162 -7.95 -4.61 8.51
CA GLY A 162 -9.18 -5.36 8.21
C GLY A 162 -9.96 -4.84 6.99
N SER A 163 -9.53 -3.74 6.37
CA SER A 163 -10.10 -3.26 5.10
C SER A 163 -9.09 -2.41 4.33
N LEU A 164 -9.30 -2.25 3.02
CA LEU A 164 -8.49 -1.38 2.15
C LEU A 164 -8.36 0.06 2.71
N GLY A 165 -9.45 0.63 3.24
CA GLY A 165 -9.43 1.95 3.89
C GLY A 165 -8.41 2.06 5.02
N GLY A 166 -8.36 1.07 5.91
CA GLY A 166 -7.40 1.05 7.02
C GLY A 166 -5.96 0.81 6.57
N VAL A 167 -5.74 0.01 5.51
CA VAL A 167 -4.41 -0.16 4.90
C VAL A 167 -3.94 1.18 4.36
N ALA A 168 -4.78 1.85 3.56
CA ALA A 168 -4.44 3.09 2.91
C ALA A 168 -4.26 4.26 3.91
N ARG A 169 -5.06 4.32 4.98
CA ARG A 169 -4.86 5.28 6.08
C ARG A 169 -3.50 5.10 6.74
N LYS A 170 -3.13 3.88 7.12
CA LYS A 170 -1.82 3.58 7.73
C LYS A 170 -0.67 3.94 6.79
N THR A 171 -0.83 3.68 5.49
CA THR A 171 0.16 4.10 4.48
C THR A 171 0.29 5.63 4.43
N ARG A 172 -0.83 6.38 4.45
CA ARG A 172 -0.79 7.85 4.49
C ARG A 172 -0.11 8.39 5.75
N GLU A 173 -0.42 7.83 6.92
CA GLU A 173 0.26 8.19 8.17
C GLU A 173 1.76 7.88 8.09
N THR A 174 2.14 6.77 7.45
CA THR A 174 3.54 6.41 7.20
C THR A 174 4.24 7.39 6.25
N ILE A 175 3.55 7.93 5.23
CA ILE A 175 4.10 9.00 4.38
C ILE A 175 4.57 10.18 5.24
N PHE A 176 3.75 10.61 6.21
CA PHE A 176 4.10 11.74 7.09
C PHE A 176 5.32 11.43 7.97
N LEU A 177 5.41 10.20 8.51
CA LEU A 177 6.59 9.80 9.28
C LEU A 177 7.86 9.79 8.43
N CYS A 178 7.78 9.32 7.18
CA CYS A 178 8.90 9.34 6.24
C CYS A 178 9.31 10.79 5.90
N GLU A 179 8.35 11.66 5.60
CA GLU A 179 8.66 13.08 5.33
C GLU A 179 9.35 13.75 6.52
N ALA A 180 8.84 13.52 7.73
CA ALA A 180 9.46 14.02 8.96
C ALA A 180 10.87 13.47 9.19
N ALA A 181 11.18 12.27 8.68
CA ALA A 181 12.52 11.68 8.70
C ALA A 181 13.46 12.17 7.59
N GLY A 182 13.02 13.16 6.79
CA GLY A 182 13.79 13.76 5.71
C GLY A 182 13.76 12.98 4.40
N PHE A 183 12.79 12.08 4.20
CA PHE A 183 12.55 11.47 2.89
C PHE A 183 11.83 12.47 1.99
N ASP A 184 12.55 12.95 0.96
CA ASP A 184 12.07 13.96 0.03
C ASP A 184 11.41 13.36 -1.22
N LYS A 185 11.47 12.03 -1.37
CA LYS A 185 10.82 11.26 -2.43
C LYS A 185 10.09 10.08 -1.82
N ILE A 186 8.82 9.93 -2.16
CA ILE A 186 7.96 8.86 -1.63
C ILE A 186 7.32 8.13 -2.80
N PHE A 187 7.64 6.86 -2.99
CA PHE A 187 6.94 6.00 -3.93
C PHE A 187 5.87 5.20 -3.21
N VAL A 188 4.68 5.16 -3.78
CA VAL A 188 3.57 4.36 -3.28
C VAL A 188 3.15 3.37 -4.36
N GLU A 189 3.42 2.09 -4.16
CA GLU A 189 3.11 1.01 -5.12
C GLU A 189 1.79 0.32 -4.79
N THR A 190 1.00 0.01 -5.81
CA THR A 190 -0.09 -0.98 -5.70
C THR A 190 0.43 -2.40 -5.90
N VAL A 191 0.13 -3.28 -4.95
CA VAL A 191 0.40 -4.72 -5.07
C VAL A 191 -0.88 -5.44 -5.46
N GLY A 192 -0.77 -6.34 -6.45
CA GLY A 192 -1.87 -7.24 -6.86
C GLY A 192 -2.88 -6.65 -7.85
N VAL A 193 -4.05 -7.30 -7.91
CA VAL A 193 -5.22 -6.91 -8.72
C VAL A 193 -6.30 -6.40 -7.75
N GLY A 194 -6.77 -5.16 -7.92
CA GLY A 194 -7.66 -4.56 -6.93
C GLY A 194 -8.30 -3.23 -7.32
N GLN A 195 -8.76 -2.51 -6.30
CA GLN A 195 -9.20 -1.10 -6.33
C GLN A 195 -8.23 -0.22 -5.51
N SER A 196 -6.99 -0.68 -5.31
CA SER A 196 -5.97 0.07 -4.56
C SER A 196 -5.46 1.29 -5.34
N GLU A 197 -5.69 1.34 -6.65
CA GLU A 197 -5.27 2.45 -7.51
C GLU A 197 -5.90 3.78 -7.08
N THR A 198 -7.20 3.79 -6.78
CA THR A 198 -7.90 4.99 -6.29
C THR A 198 -7.36 5.44 -4.93
N ALA A 199 -7.03 4.49 -4.05
CA ALA A 199 -6.44 4.79 -2.76
C ALA A 199 -5.03 5.37 -2.89
N VAL A 200 -4.18 4.81 -3.75
CA VAL A 200 -2.86 5.37 -4.05
C VAL A 200 -2.98 6.76 -4.66
N HIS A 201 -3.87 6.94 -5.65
CA HIS A 201 -4.11 8.22 -6.30
C HIS A 201 -4.53 9.33 -5.31
N SER A 202 -5.27 8.99 -4.26
CA SER A 202 -5.72 9.94 -3.23
C SER A 202 -4.65 10.35 -2.20
N MET A 203 -3.41 9.86 -2.33
CA MET A 203 -2.31 10.20 -1.41
C MET A 203 -1.01 10.62 -2.09
N VAL A 204 -0.99 10.73 -3.42
CA VAL A 204 0.21 11.06 -4.22
C VAL A 204 0.02 12.31 -5.07
N ASP A 205 1.13 12.93 -5.46
CA ASP A 205 1.13 14.14 -6.29
C ASP A 205 1.08 13.82 -7.79
N PHE A 206 1.73 12.71 -8.17
CA PHE A 206 1.82 12.20 -9.54
C PHE A 206 1.50 10.71 -9.57
N PHE A 207 0.62 10.27 -10.47
CA PHE A 207 0.25 8.87 -10.64
C PHE A 207 0.79 8.32 -11.96
N LEU A 208 1.78 7.42 -11.86
CA LEU A 208 2.47 6.77 -12.97
C LEU A 208 1.88 5.37 -13.22
N LEU A 209 1.40 5.14 -14.44
CA LEU A 209 0.85 3.85 -14.85
C LEU A 209 1.82 3.09 -15.77
N ILE A 210 2.29 1.93 -15.31
CA ILE A 210 3.17 1.04 -16.07
C ILE A 210 2.33 0.04 -16.87
N GLN A 211 2.56 -0.02 -18.18
CA GLN A 211 1.87 -0.91 -19.12
C GLN A 211 2.83 -1.77 -19.93
N LEU A 212 2.28 -2.78 -20.60
CA LEU A 212 3.01 -3.66 -21.53
C LEU A 212 2.43 -3.53 -22.94
N ALA A 213 3.26 -3.78 -23.93
CA ALA A 213 2.83 -3.92 -25.31
C ALA A 213 2.33 -5.35 -25.61
N GLY A 214 1.43 -5.50 -26.59
CA GLY A 214 1.15 -6.80 -27.20
C GLY A 214 0.18 -7.71 -26.45
N THR A 215 -0.73 -7.15 -25.62
CA THR A 215 -1.82 -7.92 -24.98
C THR A 215 -3.02 -8.18 -25.90
N GLY A 216 -2.93 -7.83 -27.19
CA GLY A 216 -4.01 -7.97 -28.18
C GLY A 216 -4.88 -6.72 -28.24
N ASP A 217 -5.74 -6.52 -27.23
CA ASP A 217 -6.49 -5.27 -27.00
C ASP A 217 -5.87 -4.55 -25.80
N GLU A 218 -4.97 -3.62 -26.09
CA GLU A 218 -4.14 -2.92 -25.09
C GLU A 218 -4.99 -2.03 -24.17
N LEU A 219 -6.18 -1.62 -24.62
CA LEU A 219 -7.09 -0.76 -23.86
C LEU A 219 -8.08 -1.57 -23.02
N GLN A 220 -8.53 -2.75 -23.48
CA GLN A 220 -9.52 -3.58 -22.78
C GLN A 220 -9.05 -4.09 -21.42
N GLY A 221 -7.74 -4.19 -21.21
CA GLY A 221 -7.15 -4.57 -19.92
C GLY A 221 -7.15 -3.46 -18.86
N ILE A 222 -7.41 -2.20 -19.24
CA ILE A 222 -7.38 -1.07 -18.31
C ILE A 222 -8.80 -0.61 -18.00
N LYS A 223 -9.15 -0.57 -16.72
CA LYS A 223 -10.39 0.06 -16.27
C LYS A 223 -10.34 1.53 -16.67
N ARG A 224 -11.38 2.01 -17.38
CA ARG A 224 -11.52 3.42 -17.78
C ARG A 224 -11.13 4.41 -16.67
N GLY A 225 -11.58 4.16 -15.43
CA GLY A 225 -11.25 5.03 -14.28
C GLY A 225 -9.77 5.09 -13.92
N ILE A 226 -8.96 4.05 -14.18
CA ILE A 226 -7.51 4.07 -13.91
C ILE A 226 -6.77 4.92 -14.94
N MET A 227 -7.20 4.91 -16.20
CA MET A 227 -6.62 5.77 -17.23
C MET A 227 -6.87 7.25 -16.93
N GLU A 228 -8.07 7.59 -16.48
CA GLU A 228 -8.45 8.96 -16.12
C GLU A 228 -7.63 9.52 -14.95
N MET A 229 -7.08 8.65 -14.09
CA MET A 229 -6.21 9.02 -12.96
C MET A 229 -4.73 9.18 -13.33
N ALA A 230 -4.31 8.76 -14.52
CA ALA A 230 -2.88 8.72 -14.88
C ALA A 230 -2.35 10.10 -15.27
N ASP A 231 -1.36 10.59 -14.52
CA ASP A 231 -0.60 11.80 -14.88
C ASP A 231 0.51 11.48 -15.91
N GLY A 232 0.90 10.21 -16.00
CA GLY A 232 1.77 9.68 -17.05
C GLY A 232 1.63 8.17 -17.22
N ILE A 233 1.82 7.69 -18.45
CA ILE A 233 1.78 6.27 -18.81
C ILE A 233 3.14 5.87 -19.39
N VAL A 234 3.68 4.74 -18.95
CA VAL A 234 4.97 4.23 -19.43
C VAL A 234 4.84 2.78 -19.90
N ILE A 235 5.24 2.53 -21.15
CA ILE A 235 5.21 1.19 -21.74
C ILE A 235 6.56 0.53 -21.50
N ASN A 236 6.60 -0.46 -20.60
CA ASN A 236 7.81 -1.18 -20.24
C ASN A 236 8.15 -2.27 -21.27
N LYS A 237 9.36 -2.84 -21.13
CA LYS A 237 9.93 -3.87 -22.01
C LYS A 237 10.03 -3.41 -23.46
N ALA A 238 10.28 -2.12 -23.68
CA ALA A 238 10.54 -1.56 -25.00
C ALA A 238 12.00 -1.84 -25.41
N ASP A 239 12.32 -3.11 -25.63
CA ASP A 239 13.65 -3.60 -25.97
C ASP A 239 13.59 -4.71 -27.02
N GLY A 240 14.72 -4.94 -27.72
CA GLY A 240 14.84 -5.94 -28.78
C GLY A 240 13.71 -5.87 -29.81
N ASN A 241 13.04 -7.01 -30.03
CA ASN A 241 11.95 -7.14 -31.00
C ASN A 241 10.62 -6.52 -30.52
N ASN A 242 10.57 -5.97 -29.30
CA ASN A 242 9.37 -5.39 -28.71
C ASN A 242 9.31 -3.86 -28.83
N ILE A 243 10.37 -3.20 -29.32
CA ILE A 243 10.43 -1.74 -29.48
C ILE A 243 9.25 -1.21 -30.31
N GLU A 244 9.02 -1.79 -31.49
CA GLU A 244 7.95 -1.32 -32.40
C GLU A 244 6.56 -1.58 -31.83
N LYS A 245 6.37 -2.71 -31.14
CA LYS A 245 5.11 -3.00 -30.42
C LYS A 245 4.87 -1.99 -29.30
N ALA A 246 5.89 -1.64 -28.53
CA ALA A 246 5.79 -0.63 -27.47
C ALA A 246 5.48 0.77 -28.00
N LYS A 247 6.07 1.16 -29.14
CA LYS A 247 5.74 2.43 -29.81
C LYS A 247 4.30 2.48 -30.32
N LEU A 248 3.82 1.37 -30.88
CA LEU A 248 2.44 1.23 -31.31
C LEU A 248 1.48 1.37 -30.11
N ALA A 249 1.74 0.63 -29.03
CA ALA A 249 0.98 0.74 -27.79
C ALA A 249 0.96 2.16 -27.22
N ALA A 250 2.13 2.80 -27.17
CA ALA A 250 2.22 4.18 -26.71
C ALA A 250 1.37 5.13 -27.56
N THR A 251 1.24 4.86 -28.86
CA THR A 251 0.38 5.65 -29.76
C THR A 251 -1.10 5.40 -29.51
N HIS A 252 -1.51 4.15 -29.28
CA HIS A 252 -2.88 3.84 -28.89
C HIS A 252 -3.29 4.55 -27.59
N PHE A 253 -2.41 4.53 -26.57
CA PHE A 253 -2.67 5.24 -25.32
C PHE A 253 -2.72 6.76 -25.49
N ARG A 254 -1.83 7.35 -26.30
CA ARG A 254 -1.91 8.80 -26.62
C ARG A 254 -3.25 9.15 -27.25
N ASN A 255 -3.68 8.37 -28.24
CA ASN A 255 -4.95 8.60 -28.92
C ASN A 255 -6.14 8.47 -27.96
N ALA A 256 -6.13 7.46 -27.08
CA ALA A 256 -7.18 7.28 -26.09
C ALA A 256 -7.22 8.42 -25.05
N LEU A 257 -6.06 8.93 -24.62
CA LEU A 257 -5.97 10.05 -23.68
C LEU A 257 -6.61 11.33 -24.24
N HIS A 258 -6.54 11.55 -25.55
CA HIS A 258 -7.19 12.69 -26.22
C HIS A 258 -8.72 12.60 -26.24
N LEU A 259 -9.32 11.45 -25.93
CA LEU A 259 -10.78 11.28 -25.86
C LEU A 259 -11.35 11.65 -24.48
N PHE A 260 -10.50 11.83 -23.47
CA PHE A 260 -10.92 12.24 -22.13
C PHE A 260 -10.99 13.77 -22.01
N PRO A 261 -11.82 14.29 -21.08
CA PRO A 261 -11.80 15.71 -20.76
C PRO A 261 -10.43 16.13 -20.24
N ALA A 262 -10.10 17.42 -20.43
CA ALA A 262 -8.87 17.98 -19.90
C ALA A 262 -8.82 17.82 -18.36
N PRO A 263 -7.70 17.32 -17.79
CA PRO A 263 -7.55 17.22 -16.34
C PRO A 263 -7.61 18.60 -15.67
N GLU A 264 -8.09 18.66 -14.43
CA GLU A 264 -8.14 19.90 -13.63
C GLU A 264 -6.77 20.55 -13.45
N SER A 265 -5.71 19.74 -13.44
CA SER A 265 -4.33 20.21 -13.36
C SER A 265 -3.92 21.05 -14.57
N GLY A 266 -4.61 20.91 -15.71
CA GLY A 266 -4.20 21.43 -17.01
C GLY A 266 -3.06 20.64 -17.67
N TRP A 267 -2.54 19.59 -17.01
CA TRP A 267 -1.48 18.75 -17.55
C TRP A 267 -2.08 17.70 -18.48
N LEU A 268 -1.54 17.60 -19.69
CA LEU A 268 -1.86 16.51 -20.61
C LEU A 268 -0.95 15.32 -20.31
N PRO A 269 -1.51 14.16 -19.90
CA PRO A 269 -0.70 12.99 -19.57
C PRO A 269 0.18 12.55 -20.74
N GLN A 270 1.47 12.33 -20.46
CA GLN A 270 2.42 11.89 -21.47
C GLN A 270 2.53 10.37 -21.49
N VAL A 271 2.80 9.83 -22.68
CA VAL A 271 3.03 8.38 -22.87
C VAL A 271 4.43 8.15 -23.43
N LEU A 272 5.26 7.49 -22.63
CA LEU A 272 6.65 7.16 -22.96
C LEU A 272 6.85 5.64 -23.00
N THR A 273 7.97 5.22 -23.58
CA THR A 273 8.38 3.81 -23.66
C THR A 273 9.73 3.66 -22.98
N TYR A 274 9.98 2.55 -22.28
CA TYR A 274 11.23 2.31 -21.60
C TYR A 274 11.53 0.81 -21.44
N SER A 275 12.76 0.48 -21.08
CA SER A 275 13.12 -0.85 -20.61
C SER A 275 13.72 -0.76 -19.23
N GLY A 276 12.95 -1.22 -18.23
CA GLY A 276 13.45 -1.32 -16.86
C GLY A 276 14.65 -2.27 -16.72
N PHE A 277 14.69 -3.34 -17.54
CA PHE A 277 15.78 -4.33 -17.48
C PHE A 277 17.11 -3.77 -18.01
N TYR A 278 17.07 -3.07 -19.15
CA TYR A 278 18.27 -2.49 -19.76
C TYR A 278 18.58 -1.05 -19.32
N GLY A 279 17.72 -0.44 -18.48
CA GLY A 279 17.89 0.94 -18.03
C GLY A 279 17.67 2.00 -19.13
N ILE A 280 16.93 1.66 -20.18
CA ILE A 280 16.68 2.56 -21.33
C ILE A 280 15.44 3.40 -21.04
N GLY A 281 15.48 4.71 -21.28
CA GLY A 281 14.30 5.60 -21.17
C GLY A 281 13.97 6.06 -19.75
N ILE A 282 14.78 5.68 -18.75
CA ILE A 282 14.51 5.97 -17.33
C ILE A 282 14.62 7.47 -17.04
N LYS A 283 15.61 8.14 -17.63
CA LYS A 283 15.84 9.57 -17.47
C LYS A 283 14.64 10.37 -17.96
N GLU A 284 14.13 10.03 -19.14
CA GLU A 284 13.01 10.71 -19.79
C GLU A 284 11.73 10.60 -18.96
N ILE A 285 11.50 9.47 -18.30
CA ILE A 285 10.39 9.28 -17.36
C ILE A 285 10.51 10.23 -16.18
N TRP A 286 11.68 10.34 -15.57
CA TRP A 286 11.88 11.23 -14.42
C TRP A 286 11.86 12.71 -14.82
N ASP A 287 12.39 13.06 -15.99
CA ASP A 287 12.24 14.39 -16.58
C ASP A 287 10.75 14.75 -16.72
N MET A 288 9.90 13.82 -17.15
CA MET A 288 8.44 14.01 -17.22
C MET A 288 7.84 14.26 -15.84
N VAL A 289 8.19 13.46 -14.82
CA VAL A 289 7.68 13.64 -13.45
C VAL A 289 8.06 15.02 -12.91
N TYR A 290 9.34 15.44 -13.03
CA TYR A 290 9.78 16.75 -12.55
C TYR A 290 9.17 17.91 -13.34
N LYS A 291 8.96 17.75 -14.65
CA LYS A 291 8.22 18.73 -15.48
C LYS A 291 6.79 18.89 -14.99
N TYR A 292 6.09 17.79 -14.71
CA TYR A 292 4.75 17.85 -14.11
C TYR A 292 4.78 18.61 -12.78
N ILE A 293 5.67 18.23 -11.86
CA ILE A 293 5.74 18.85 -10.52
C ILE A 293 6.01 20.36 -10.63
N THR A 294 6.89 20.76 -11.54
CA THR A 294 7.15 22.18 -11.81
C THR A 294 5.90 22.88 -12.35
N PHE A 295 5.22 22.26 -13.31
CA PHE A 295 4.00 22.79 -13.92
C PHE A 295 2.87 22.98 -12.90
N VAL A 296 2.56 21.95 -12.09
CA VAL A 296 1.48 22.03 -11.10
C VAL A 296 1.81 22.89 -9.89
N LYS A 297 3.09 23.11 -9.58
CA LYS A 297 3.48 24.11 -8.59
C LYS A 297 3.30 25.53 -9.12
N ALA A 298 3.67 25.78 -10.38
CA ALA A 298 3.55 27.10 -11.00
C ALA A 298 2.11 27.58 -11.13
N ASN A 299 1.15 26.66 -11.37
CA ASN A 299 -0.27 27.00 -11.48
C ASN A 299 -1.08 26.84 -10.17
N GLY A 300 -0.42 26.50 -9.06
CA GLY A 300 -1.04 26.32 -7.75
C GLY A 300 -1.78 24.99 -7.53
N TYR A 301 -1.92 24.15 -8.56
CA TYR A 301 -2.64 22.87 -8.46
C TYR A 301 -2.01 21.90 -7.47
N PHE A 302 -0.68 21.93 -7.29
CA PHE A 302 0.03 21.06 -6.35
C PHE A 302 -0.51 21.14 -4.92
N GLN A 303 -0.67 22.37 -4.40
CA GLN A 303 -1.20 22.57 -3.05
C GLN A 303 -2.71 22.32 -3.01
N HIS A 304 -3.44 22.71 -4.06
CA HIS A 304 -4.87 22.44 -4.16
C HIS A 304 -5.17 20.94 -4.07
N ARG A 305 -4.48 20.10 -4.87
CA ARG A 305 -4.61 18.65 -4.85
C ARG A 305 -4.33 18.06 -3.47
N ARG A 306 -3.27 18.48 -2.79
CA ARG A 306 -2.95 18.03 -1.43
C ARG A 306 -3.99 18.43 -0.38
N ASN A 307 -4.59 19.62 -0.54
CA ASN A 307 -5.67 20.06 0.34
C ASN A 307 -6.94 19.22 0.13
N GLU A 308 -7.34 18.96 -1.12
CA GLU A 308 -8.49 18.10 -1.43
C GLU A 308 -8.25 16.66 -0.96
N GLN A 309 -7.03 16.13 -1.11
CA GLN A 309 -6.66 14.83 -0.52
C GLN A 309 -6.81 14.86 1.00
N SER A 310 -6.33 15.90 1.68
CA SER A 310 -6.43 15.99 3.14
C SER A 310 -7.89 16.04 3.61
N LYS A 311 -8.75 16.76 2.89
CA LYS A 311 -10.20 16.78 3.10
C LYS A 311 -10.82 15.41 2.87
N PHE A 312 -10.49 14.73 1.78
CA PHE A 312 -10.93 13.37 1.49
C PHE A 312 -10.59 12.41 2.65
N TRP A 313 -9.35 12.46 3.12
CA TRP A 313 -8.89 11.59 4.21
C TRP A 313 -9.52 11.90 5.57
N MET A 314 -9.92 13.16 5.82
CA MET A 314 -10.73 13.51 6.98
C MET A 314 -12.07 12.77 6.95
N TYR A 315 -12.79 12.81 5.81
CA TYR A 315 -14.07 12.10 5.67
C TYR A 315 -13.92 10.58 5.76
N GLU A 316 -12.89 10.01 5.12
CA GLU A 316 -12.61 8.57 5.23
C GLU A 316 -12.31 8.16 6.68
N THR A 317 -11.56 8.98 7.42
CA THR A 317 -11.27 8.71 8.84
C THR A 317 -12.53 8.75 9.69
N ILE A 318 -13.44 9.71 9.44
CA ILE A 318 -14.75 9.77 10.12
C ILE A 318 -15.56 8.50 9.83
N ASN A 319 -15.65 8.10 8.56
CA ASN A 319 -16.42 6.92 8.15
C ASN A 319 -15.85 5.64 8.76
N GLU A 320 -14.53 5.47 8.75
CA GLU A 320 -13.85 4.33 9.37
C GLU A 320 -14.11 4.30 10.88
N HIS A 321 -13.96 5.44 11.57
CA HIS A 321 -14.16 5.49 13.02
C HIS A 321 -15.60 5.18 13.43
N LEU A 322 -16.59 5.72 12.71
CA LEU A 322 -18.01 5.42 12.95
C LEU A 322 -18.31 3.93 12.72
N ARG A 323 -17.76 3.36 11.63
CA ARG A 323 -17.92 1.94 11.31
C ARG A 323 -17.30 1.06 12.40
N ASP A 324 -16.07 1.35 12.80
CA ASP A 324 -15.36 0.60 13.82
C ASP A 324 -16.03 0.73 15.18
N ASN A 325 -16.57 1.90 15.54
CA ASN A 325 -17.34 2.08 16.76
C ASN A 325 -18.60 1.20 16.76
N PHE A 326 -19.34 1.18 15.65
CA PHE A 326 -20.54 0.37 15.49
C PHE A 326 -20.27 -1.14 15.62
N TYR A 327 -19.26 -1.66 14.91
CA TYR A 327 -18.98 -3.11 14.93
C TYR A 327 -18.26 -3.59 16.20
N ASN A 328 -17.59 -2.69 16.94
CA ASN A 328 -16.97 -3.01 18.22
C ASN A 328 -17.91 -2.77 19.43
N ASP A 329 -19.14 -2.32 19.21
CA ASP A 329 -20.15 -2.27 20.27
C ASP A 329 -20.53 -3.69 20.71
N ASP A 330 -20.40 -3.99 22.01
CA ASP A 330 -20.66 -5.32 22.57
C ASP A 330 -22.08 -5.83 22.30
N THR A 331 -23.06 -4.92 22.24
CA THR A 331 -24.46 -5.27 21.99
C THR A 331 -24.65 -5.65 20.53
N ILE A 332 -24.13 -4.83 19.60
CA ILE A 332 -24.18 -5.10 18.16
C ILE A 332 -23.42 -6.37 17.82
N ALA A 333 -22.21 -6.55 18.34
CA ALA A 333 -21.39 -7.73 18.10
C ALA A 333 -22.11 -9.05 18.48
N ARG A 334 -22.95 -9.03 19.52
CA ARG A 334 -23.76 -10.19 19.94
C ARG A 334 -24.97 -10.45 19.05
N ILE A 335 -25.61 -9.40 18.54
CA ILE A 335 -26.87 -9.50 17.79
C ILE A 335 -26.63 -9.72 16.29
N LEU A 336 -25.50 -9.21 15.77
CA LEU A 336 -25.16 -9.22 14.35
C LEU A 336 -25.24 -10.61 13.70
N PRO A 337 -24.65 -11.69 14.26
CA PRO A 337 -24.69 -13.01 13.62
C PRO A 337 -26.12 -13.55 13.41
N LYS A 338 -27.02 -13.26 14.36
CA LYS A 338 -28.43 -13.67 14.24
C LYS A 338 -29.15 -12.88 13.14
N GLN A 339 -28.88 -11.58 13.02
CA GLN A 339 -29.46 -10.77 11.94
C GLN A 339 -28.93 -11.19 10.57
N GLU A 340 -27.65 -11.56 10.46
CA GLU A 340 -27.07 -12.13 9.24
C GLU A 340 -27.77 -13.43 8.84
N GLU A 341 -28.03 -14.34 9.78
CA GLU A 341 -28.78 -15.57 9.52
C GLU A 341 -30.21 -15.31 9.04
N GLU A 342 -30.91 -14.33 9.65
CA GLU A 342 -32.26 -13.93 9.22
C GLU A 342 -32.26 -13.35 7.79
N VAL A 343 -31.22 -12.61 7.39
CA VAL A 343 -31.06 -12.09 6.02
C VAL A 343 -30.76 -13.23 5.04
N LEU A 344 -29.81 -14.11 5.36
CA LEU A 344 -29.40 -15.23 4.49
C LEU A 344 -30.54 -16.24 4.29
N SER A 345 -31.39 -16.43 5.29
CA SER A 345 -32.58 -17.28 5.20
C SER A 345 -33.79 -16.59 4.56
N GLY A 346 -33.67 -15.32 4.16
CA GLY A 346 -34.75 -14.56 3.52
C GLY A 346 -35.90 -14.17 4.45
N LYS A 347 -35.73 -14.28 5.77
CA LYS A 347 -36.75 -13.89 6.77
C LYS A 347 -36.88 -12.38 6.90
N VAL A 348 -35.80 -11.65 6.67
CA VAL A 348 -35.76 -10.17 6.66
C VAL A 348 -34.93 -9.68 5.48
N THR A 349 -35.19 -8.46 5.02
CA THR A 349 -34.36 -7.83 3.99
C THR A 349 -33.07 -7.28 4.59
N SER A 350 -32.01 -7.16 3.80
CA SER A 350 -30.74 -6.56 4.21
C SER A 350 -30.93 -5.13 4.74
N PHE A 351 -31.79 -4.33 4.10
CA PHE A 351 -32.11 -2.97 4.54
C PHE A 351 -32.83 -2.92 5.89
N SER A 352 -33.78 -3.84 6.14
CA SER A 352 -34.51 -3.89 7.41
C SER A 352 -33.62 -4.34 8.56
N ALA A 353 -32.77 -5.35 8.34
CA ALA A 353 -31.80 -5.81 9.33
C ALA A 353 -30.79 -4.71 9.69
N ALA A 354 -30.25 -4.02 8.68
CA ALA A 354 -29.34 -2.89 8.89
C ALA A 354 -29.98 -1.76 9.70
N ARG A 355 -31.22 -1.35 9.33
CA ARG A 355 -31.95 -0.31 10.07
C ARG A 355 -32.17 -0.70 11.54
N LYS A 356 -32.59 -1.94 11.79
CA LYS A 356 -32.81 -2.45 13.15
C LYS A 356 -31.53 -2.42 13.99
N LEU A 357 -30.39 -2.84 13.43
CA LEU A 357 -29.10 -2.79 14.12
C LEU A 357 -28.67 -1.34 14.42
N LEU A 358 -28.86 -0.43 13.45
CA LEU A 358 -28.60 1.00 13.64
C LEU A 358 -29.48 1.61 14.74
N ASP A 359 -30.78 1.30 14.74
CA ASP A 359 -31.72 1.80 15.76
C ASP A 359 -31.32 1.34 17.17
N ILE A 360 -30.86 0.08 17.32
CA ILE A 360 -30.33 -0.45 18.60
C ILE A 360 -29.06 0.31 19.01
N TYR A 361 -28.11 0.48 18.08
CA TYR A 361 -26.85 1.17 18.35
C TYR A 361 -27.08 2.62 18.80
N PHE A 362 -27.90 3.39 18.07
CA PHE A 362 -28.23 4.77 18.45
C PHE A 362 -29.11 4.85 19.70
N GLY A 363 -29.90 3.82 19.98
CA GLY A 363 -30.71 3.73 21.20
C GLY A 363 -29.85 3.59 22.47
N ASN A 364 -28.71 2.89 22.38
CA ASN A 364 -27.79 2.67 23.50
C ASN A 364 -26.82 3.83 23.76
N MET A 365 -26.69 4.78 22.82
CA MET A 365 -25.85 5.97 22.99
C MET A 365 -26.55 7.14 23.70
N LYS A 366 -27.84 6.99 24.03
CA LYS A 366 -28.58 7.93 24.89
C LYS A 366 -28.42 7.54 26.35
#